data_AF-A0A564Z5I1-F1
#
_entry.id   AF-A0A564Z5I1-F1
#
_cell.length_a   1.000
_cell.length_b   1.000
_cell.length_c   1.000
_cell.angle_alpha   90.00
_cell.angle_beta   90.00
_cell.angle_gamma   90.00
#
_symmetry.space_group_name_H-M   'P 1'
#
loop_
_entity.id
_entity.type
_entity.pdbx_description
1 polymer ?
#
loop_
_entity_poly.entity_id
_entity_poly.type
_entity_poly.pdbx_seq_one_letter_code
_entity_poly.pdbx_strand_id
1 'polypeptide(L)'
;MRSIASLLVLLFLFIVIFALLGMQIFGGRFNFLHLRKPRSNFDNFHQALITVFQILTGEDWNEAMYMGIKSYSNQPFGSLVCLYYVVLFICGNYILLNVFLAIAVDNLADTGQSKEKKKSEATSEDGDDNTTEMGPSKSLDGDAFGEKDDG
;
A
#
# COMPACT_ATOMS: atom_id res chain seq x y z
N MET A 1 -5.91 4.25 3.34
CA MET A 1 -5.92 3.47 4.62
C MET A 1 -6.63 2.11 4.58
N ARG A 2 -7.96 1.99 4.33
CA ARG A 2 -8.65 0.67 4.31
C ARG A 2 -8.01 -0.34 3.34
N SER A 3 -7.61 0.12 2.16
CA SER A 3 -6.95 -0.72 1.15
C SER A 3 -5.56 -1.21 1.58
N ILE A 4 -4.78 -0.36 2.27
CA ILE A 4 -3.46 -0.74 2.81
C ILE A 4 -3.61 -1.81 3.91
N ALA A 5 -4.60 -1.66 4.79
CA ALA A 5 -4.87 -2.64 5.84
C ALA A 5 -5.19 -4.03 5.23
N SER A 6 -5.97 -4.08 4.15
CA SER A 6 -6.23 -5.33 3.44
C SER A 6 -4.97 -5.98 2.87
N LEU A 7 -4.03 -5.19 2.33
CA LEU A 7 -2.76 -5.71 1.82
C LEU A 7 -1.82 -6.18 2.94
N LEU A 8 -1.81 -5.50 4.09
CA LEU A 8 -1.04 -5.93 5.26
C LEU A 8 -1.60 -7.22 5.87
N VAL A 9 -2.93 -7.35 5.94
CA VAL A 9 -3.58 -8.60 6.38
C VAL A 9 -3.28 -9.73 5.39
N LEU A 10 -3.31 -9.45 4.09
CA LEU A 10 -2.93 -10.41 3.06
C LEU A 10 -1.47 -10.86 3.20
N LEU A 11 -0.55 -9.91 3.40
CA LEU A 11 0.87 -10.21 3.65
C LEU A 11 1.04 -11.07 4.90
N PHE A 12 0.39 -10.71 6.00
CA PHE A 12 0.46 -11.49 7.24
C PHE A 12 -0.12 -12.89 7.06
N LEU A 13 -1.25 -13.02 6.37
CA LEU A 13 -1.85 -14.31 6.04
C LEU A 13 -0.90 -15.16 5.17
N PHE A 14 -0.27 -14.55 4.16
CA PHE A 14 0.72 -15.21 3.33
C PHE A 14 1.91 -15.73 4.17
N ILE A 15 2.43 -14.92 5.09
CA ILE A 15 3.50 -15.31 6.02
C ILE A 15 3.05 -16.52 6.86
N VAL A 16 1.85 -16.49 7.43
CA VAL A 16 1.31 -17.59 8.25
C VAL A 16 1.16 -18.87 7.44
N ILE A 17 0.62 -18.79 6.22
CA ILE A 17 0.46 -19.95 5.33
C ILE A 17 1.81 -20.59 5.03
N PHE A 18 2.80 -19.80 4.60
CA PHE A 18 4.13 -20.31 4.30
C PHE A 18 4.86 -20.81 5.54
N ALA A 19 4.68 -20.18 6.70
CA ALA A 19 5.25 -20.67 7.95
C ALA A 19 4.72 -22.07 8.31
N LEU A 20 3.40 -22.27 8.23
CA LEU A 20 2.79 -23.58 8.49
C LEU A 20 3.18 -24.62 7.45
N LEU A 21 3.21 -24.25 6.17
CA LEU A 21 3.68 -25.13 5.10
C LEU A 21 5.15 -25.53 5.31
N GLY A 22 6.00 -24.56 5.68
CA GLY A 22 7.40 -24.80 6.01
C GLY A 22 7.58 -25.73 7.22
N MET A 23 6.73 -25.62 8.23
CA MET A 23 6.72 -26.57 9.35
C MET A 23 6.38 -28.01 8.89
N GLN A 24 5.42 -28.16 7.97
CA GLN A 24 5.05 -29.48 7.42
C GLN A 24 6.17 -30.11 6.58
N ILE A 25 6.87 -29.30 5.79
CA ILE A 25 7.97 -29.77 4.95
C ILE A 25 9.21 -30.03 5.82
N PHE A 26 9.68 -29.03 6.57
CA PHE A 26 11.00 -29.05 7.18
C PHE A 26 11.04 -29.29 8.70
N GLY A 27 9.89 -29.44 9.37
CA GLY A 27 9.82 -29.58 10.82
C GLY A 27 10.71 -30.73 11.33
N GLY A 28 11.68 -30.40 12.19
CA GLY A 28 12.61 -31.37 12.78
C GLY A 28 13.68 -31.93 11.83
N ARG A 29 13.73 -31.45 10.58
CA ARG A 29 14.67 -31.95 9.55
C ARG A 29 16.08 -31.33 9.65
N PHE A 30 16.23 -30.19 10.31
CA PHE A 30 17.51 -29.45 10.41
C PHE A 30 18.50 -30.01 11.46
N ASN A 31 18.36 -31.28 11.82
CA ASN A 31 19.24 -31.95 12.78
C ASN A 31 20.43 -32.59 12.04
N PHE A 32 21.43 -31.76 11.76
CA PHE A 32 22.64 -32.19 11.07
C PHE A 32 23.64 -32.81 12.06
N LEU A 33 24.20 -33.98 11.72
CA LEU A 33 25.30 -34.60 12.47
C LEU A 33 26.50 -33.65 12.50
N HIS A 34 26.97 -33.29 13.71
CA HIS A 34 28.13 -32.44 13.98
C HIS A 34 28.05 -30.96 13.54
N LEU A 35 26.87 -30.44 13.15
CA LEU A 35 26.68 -29.01 12.94
C LEU A 35 25.72 -28.41 13.98
N ARG A 36 25.96 -27.14 14.33
CA ARG A 36 24.98 -26.35 15.08
C ARG A 36 23.74 -26.17 14.22
N LYS A 37 22.57 -26.44 14.82
CA LYS A 37 21.27 -26.22 14.18
C LYS A 37 21.16 -24.76 13.68
N PRO A 38 20.76 -24.54 12.42
CA PRO A 38 20.60 -23.19 11.88
C PRO A 38 19.49 -22.45 12.64
N ARG A 39 19.67 -21.13 12.81
CA ARG A 39 18.65 -20.28 13.43
C ARG A 39 17.39 -20.23 12.57
N SER A 40 17.55 -20.13 11.25
CA SER A 40 16.50 -20.14 10.24
C SER A 40 15.98 -21.56 10.01
N ASN A 41 15.16 -22.07 10.94
CA ASN A 41 14.55 -23.40 10.90
C ASN A 41 13.02 -23.33 11.09
N PHE A 42 12.35 -24.46 10.87
CA PHE A 42 10.88 -24.56 10.88
C PHE A 42 10.35 -25.51 11.97
N ASP A 43 11.06 -25.63 13.10
CA ASP A 43 10.68 -26.60 14.14
C ASP A 43 9.54 -26.12 15.03
N ASN A 44 9.42 -24.80 15.22
CA ASN A 44 8.37 -24.17 16.02
C ASN A 44 7.69 -23.08 15.21
N PHE A 45 6.41 -22.84 15.47
CA PHE A 45 5.63 -21.82 14.75
C PHE A 45 6.27 -20.43 14.76
N HIS A 46 6.67 -19.94 15.93
CA HIS A 46 7.32 -18.63 16.05
C HIS A 46 8.65 -18.55 15.26
N GLN A 47 9.44 -19.62 15.29
CA GLN A 47 10.70 -19.67 14.54
C GLN A 47 10.47 -19.76 13.03
N ALA A 48 9.44 -20.49 12.60
CA ALA A 48 9.01 -20.56 11.21
C ALA A 48 8.54 -19.19 10.70
N LEU A 49 7.75 -18.44 11.49
CA LEU A 49 7.34 -17.08 11.16
C LEU A 49 8.54 -16.15 10.94
N ILE A 50 9.51 -16.16 11.87
CA ILE A 50 10.73 -15.34 11.75
C ILE A 50 11.54 -15.77 10.53
N THR A 51 11.65 -17.06 10.27
CA THR A 51 12.39 -17.59 9.11
C THR A 51 11.74 -17.16 7.78
N VAL A 52 10.41 -17.22 7.69
CA VAL A 52 9.68 -16.73 6.50
C VAL A 52 9.87 -15.22 6.34
N PHE A 53 9.78 -14.47 7.44
CA PHE A 53 10.04 -13.03 7.43
C PHE A 53 11.48 -12.70 6.96
N GLN A 54 12.49 -13.41 7.45
CA GLN A 54 13.88 -13.27 7.02
C GLN A 54 14.05 -13.53 5.51
N ILE A 55 13.35 -14.53 4.96
CA ILE A 55 13.36 -14.80 3.52
C ILE A 55 12.71 -13.64 2.75
N LEU A 56 11.61 -13.06 3.26
CA LEU A 56 10.95 -11.91 2.66
C LEU A 56 11.80 -10.65 2.67
N THR A 57 12.66 -10.44 3.67
CA THR A 57 13.60 -9.31 3.67
C THR A 57 14.78 -9.52 2.70
N GLY A 58 14.95 -10.75 2.20
CA GLY A 58 16.08 -11.13 1.36
C GLY A 58 17.40 -11.27 2.12
N GLU A 59 17.34 -11.40 3.45
CA GLU A 59 18.51 -11.61 4.29
C GLU A 59 18.82 -13.12 4.39
N ASP A 60 20.01 -13.53 3.95
CA ASP A 60 20.51 -14.92 4.03
C ASP A 60 19.50 -16.00 3.58
N TRP A 61 18.61 -15.64 2.65
CA TRP A 61 17.57 -16.55 2.13
C TRP A 61 18.18 -17.70 1.33
N ASN A 62 19.32 -17.46 0.68
CA ASN A 62 20.08 -18.46 -0.05
C ASN A 62 20.69 -19.50 0.90
N GLU A 63 21.23 -19.08 2.04
CA GLU A 63 21.73 -19.98 3.08
C GLU A 63 20.59 -20.80 3.69
N ALA A 64 19.47 -20.15 4.01
CA ALA A 64 18.28 -20.85 4.48
C ALA A 64 17.81 -21.92 3.47
N MET A 65 17.83 -21.61 2.17
CA MET A 65 17.53 -22.56 1.10
C MET A 65 18.55 -23.70 1.03
N TYR A 66 19.85 -23.41 1.09
CA TYR A 66 20.89 -24.44 1.06
C TYR A 66 20.78 -25.39 2.25
N MET A 67 20.50 -24.87 3.45
CA MET A 67 20.24 -25.68 4.62
C MET A 67 18.97 -26.53 4.44
N GLY A 68 17.92 -25.96 3.82
CA GLY A 68 16.71 -26.68 3.46
C GLY A 68 16.99 -27.87 2.54
N ILE A 69 17.74 -27.68 1.45
CA ILE A 69 18.14 -28.74 0.52
C ILE A 69 19.00 -29.80 1.24
N LYS A 70 19.95 -29.36 2.06
CA LYS A 70 20.83 -30.25 2.83
C LYS A 70 20.05 -31.14 3.80
N SER A 71 18.93 -30.65 4.35
CA SER A 71 18.07 -31.45 5.23
C SER A 71 17.41 -32.64 4.51
N TYR A 72 17.40 -32.62 3.17
CA TYR A 72 16.90 -33.69 2.31
C TYR A 72 18.01 -34.42 1.54
N SER A 73 19.29 -34.27 1.89
CA SER A 73 20.41 -34.87 1.13
C SER A 73 20.32 -36.40 0.95
N ASN A 74 19.58 -37.11 1.82
CA ASN A 74 19.37 -38.56 1.71
C ASN A 74 18.18 -38.94 0.82
N GLN A 75 17.52 -37.98 0.16
CA GLN A 75 16.33 -38.20 -0.67
C GLN A 75 16.63 -37.83 -2.14
N PRO A 76 16.26 -38.68 -3.12
CA PRO A 76 16.58 -38.45 -4.53
C PRO A 76 15.96 -37.16 -5.10
N PHE A 77 14.88 -36.65 -4.49
CA PHE A 77 14.18 -35.43 -4.89
C PHE A 77 14.36 -34.27 -3.91
N GLY A 78 15.38 -34.31 -3.04
CA GLY A 78 15.62 -33.26 -2.04
C GLY A 78 15.82 -31.86 -2.63
N SER A 79 16.32 -31.77 -3.87
CA SER A 79 16.48 -30.50 -4.57
C SER A 79 15.16 -29.81 -4.93
N LEU A 80 14.03 -30.54 -5.04
CA LEU A 80 12.71 -29.94 -5.34
C LEU A 80 12.25 -28.97 -4.25
N VAL A 81 12.80 -29.12 -3.05
CA VAL A 81 12.52 -28.27 -1.91
C VAL A 81 13.02 -26.83 -2.13
N CYS A 82 13.94 -26.59 -3.08
CA CYS A 82 14.31 -25.24 -3.49
C CYS A 82 13.11 -24.44 -4.04
N LEU A 83 12.14 -25.11 -4.65
CA LEU A 83 10.96 -24.48 -5.24
C LEU A 83 10.14 -23.74 -4.18
N TYR A 84 10.05 -24.29 -2.96
CA TYR A 84 9.39 -23.61 -1.83
C TYR A 84 10.02 -22.25 -1.55
N TYR A 85 11.35 -22.16 -1.48
CA TYR A 85 12.07 -20.91 -1.19
C TYR A 85 11.95 -19.92 -2.34
N VAL A 86 12.08 -20.38 -3.59
CA VAL A 86 11.97 -19.51 -4.78
C VAL A 86 10.57 -18.93 -4.92
N VAL A 87 9.53 -19.74 -4.76
CA VAL A 87 8.14 -19.27 -4.81
C VAL A 87 7.85 -18.32 -3.65
N LEU A 88 8.28 -18.66 -2.43
CA LEU A 88 8.15 -17.79 -1.26
C LEU A 88 8.81 -16.43 -1.51
N PHE A 89 10.02 -16.42 -2.05
CA PHE A 89 10.78 -15.20 -2.31
C PHE A 89 10.12 -14.33 -3.40
N ILE A 90 9.76 -14.92 -4.55
CA ILE A 90 9.18 -14.17 -5.67
C ILE A 90 7.77 -13.66 -5.31
N CYS A 91 6.87 -14.56 -4.88
CA CYS A 91 5.50 -14.18 -4.55
C CYS A 91 5.44 -13.24 -3.35
N GLY A 92 6.27 -13.50 -2.33
CA GLY A 92 6.35 -12.66 -1.15
C GLY A 92 6.84 -11.24 -1.43
N ASN A 93 7.92 -11.10 -2.20
CA ASN A 93 8.41 -9.79 -2.60
C ASN A 93 7.45 -9.06 -3.53
N TYR A 94 6.70 -9.78 -4.38
CA TYR A 94 5.65 -9.17 -5.19
C TYR A 94 4.53 -8.57 -4.33
N ILE A 95 4.10 -9.28 -3.27
CA ILE A 95 3.12 -8.75 -2.31
C ILE A 95 3.69 -7.53 -1.56
N LEU A 96 4.95 -7.60 -1.11
CA LEU A 96 5.62 -6.47 -0.45
C LEU A 96 5.73 -5.24 -1.37
N LEU A 97 6.06 -5.44 -2.65
CA LEU A 97 6.13 -4.36 -3.63
C LEU A 97 4.75 -3.71 -3.83
N ASN A 98 3.69 -4.51 -3.88
CA ASN A 98 2.33 -4.00 -3.98
C ASN A 98 1.91 -3.21 -2.73
N VAL A 99 2.34 -3.62 -1.54
CA VAL A 99 2.15 -2.86 -0.29
C VAL A 99 2.90 -1.52 -0.38
N PHE A 100 4.17 -1.54 -0.79
CA PHE A 100 4.98 -0.33 -0.93
C PHE A 100 4.38 0.64 -1.96
N LEU A 101 3.95 0.14 -3.13
CA LEU A 101 3.30 0.92 -4.17
C LEU A 101 2.01 1.56 -3.66
N ALA A 102 1.17 0.79 -2.96
CA ALA A 102 -0.07 1.32 -2.39
C ALA A 102 0.20 2.48 -1.41
N ILE A 103 1.23 2.35 -0.57
CA ILE A 103 1.64 3.41 0.35
C ILE A 103 2.19 4.63 -0.42
N ALA A 104 3.06 4.43 -1.40
CA ALA A 104 3.67 5.52 -2.17
C ALA A 104 2.63 6.33 -2.94
N VAL A 105 1.65 5.65 -3.55
CA VAL A 105 0.55 6.30 -4.27
C VAL A 105 -0.36 7.09 -3.32
N ASP A 106 -0.73 6.51 -2.17
CA ASP A 106 -1.54 7.21 -1.16
C ASP A 106 -0.82 8.49 -0.67
N ASN A 107 0.48 8.41 -0.38
CA ASN A 107 1.28 9.59 0.04
C ASN A 107 1.37 10.68 -1.04
N LEU A 108 1.49 10.29 -2.31
CA LEU A 108 1.57 11.24 -3.42
C LEU A 108 0.21 11.94 -3.65
N ALA A 109 -0.89 11.21 -3.54
CA ALA A 109 -2.24 11.75 -3.67
C ALA A 109 -2.56 12.80 -2.59
N ASP A 110 -2.16 12.56 -1.34
CA ASP A 110 -2.37 13.49 -0.22
C ASP A 110 -1.63 14.83 -0.43
N THR A 111 -0.44 14.77 -1.04
CA THR A 111 0.37 15.96 -1.37
C THR A 111 -0.26 16.80 -2.49
N GLY A 112 -0.92 16.14 -3.46
CA GLY A 112 -1.60 16.81 -4.58
C GLY A 112 -2.87 17.56 -4.15
N GLN A 113 -3.73 16.91 -3.35
CA GLN A 113 -4.99 17.51 -2.89
C GLN A 113 -4.78 18.71 -1.97
N SER A 114 -3.71 18.72 -1.17
CA SER A 114 -3.35 19.85 -0.29
C SER A 114 -2.94 21.11 -1.06
N LYS A 115 -2.46 20.98 -2.30
CA LYS A 115 -2.11 22.12 -3.17
C LYS A 115 -3.33 22.68 -3.91
N GLU A 116 -4.27 21.83 -4.32
CA GLU A 116 -5.51 22.29 -4.96
C GLU A 116 -6.44 23.02 -3.99
N LYS A 117 -6.63 22.52 -2.76
CA LYS A 117 -7.47 23.20 -1.75
C LYS A 117 -6.97 24.60 -1.38
N LYS A 118 -5.64 24.76 -1.22
CA LYS A 118 -5.04 26.08 -0.94
C LYS A 118 -5.20 27.06 -2.11
N LYS A 119 -5.24 26.56 -3.36
CA LYS A 119 -5.45 27.40 -4.54
C LYS A 119 -6.91 27.82 -4.69
N SER A 120 -7.87 26.95 -4.35
CA SER A 120 -9.30 27.29 -4.37
C SER A 120 -9.69 28.25 -3.25
N GLU A 121 -9.14 28.12 -2.04
CA GLU A 121 -9.44 29.03 -0.92
C GLU A 121 -8.87 30.44 -1.15
N ALA A 122 -7.65 30.55 -1.71
CA ALA A 122 -7.05 31.84 -2.07
C ALA A 122 -7.77 32.57 -3.23
N THR A 123 -8.60 31.87 -4.02
CA THR A 123 -9.36 32.50 -5.13
C THR A 123 -10.76 32.95 -4.68
N SER A 124 -11.28 32.42 -3.57
CA SER A 124 -12.61 32.77 -3.04
C SER A 124 -12.64 33.98 -2.10
N GLU A 125 -11.49 34.41 -1.55
CA GLU A 125 -11.43 35.58 -0.64
C GLU A 125 -11.29 36.94 -1.36
N ASP A 126 -11.07 36.97 -2.68
CA ASP A 126 -10.86 38.22 -3.46
C ASP A 126 -12.12 38.69 -4.24
N GLY A 127 -13.30 38.14 -3.92
CA GLY A 127 -14.52 38.28 -4.73
C GLY A 127 -15.68 39.08 -4.13
N ASP A 128 -15.56 39.65 -2.93
CA ASP A 128 -16.69 40.28 -2.22
C ASP A 128 -16.40 41.74 -1.79
N ASP A 129 -16.16 42.64 -2.74
CA ASP A 129 -16.31 44.09 -2.53
C ASP A 129 -16.59 44.83 -3.85
N ASN A 130 -17.83 44.79 -4.34
CA ASN A 130 -18.39 45.88 -5.16
C ASN A 130 -19.92 45.79 -5.32
N THR A 131 -20.69 46.19 -4.30
CA THR A 131 -22.11 46.53 -4.51
C THR A 131 -22.21 47.95 -5.05
N THR A 132 -22.37 48.04 -6.37
CA THR A 132 -22.67 49.24 -7.15
C THR A 132 -24.01 49.85 -6.72
N GLU A 133 -24.00 50.99 -6.02
CA GLU A 133 -25.15 51.90 -6.00
C GLU A 133 -25.11 52.75 -7.29
N MET A 134 -25.89 52.34 -8.30
CA MET A 134 -26.17 53.17 -9.48
C MET A 134 -27.61 53.70 -9.35
N GLY A 135 -27.74 55.03 -9.34
CA GLY A 135 -29.00 55.76 -9.12
C GLY A 135 -30.13 55.48 -10.13
N PRO A 136 -31.34 55.97 -9.86
CA PRO A 136 -32.55 55.54 -10.56
C PRO A 136 -32.62 56.13 -11.97
N SER A 137 -32.68 55.23 -12.97
CA SER A 137 -33.05 55.56 -14.36
C SER A 137 -34.56 55.78 -14.46
N LYS A 138 -34.98 57.00 -14.78
CA LYS A 138 -36.37 57.32 -15.16
C LYS A 138 -36.59 56.95 -16.63
N SER A 139 -37.57 56.08 -16.87
CA SER A 139 -38.07 55.68 -18.19
C SER A 139 -38.86 56.80 -18.89
N LEU A 140 -38.74 56.82 -20.21
CA LEU A 140 -39.25 57.80 -21.18
C LEU A 140 -40.76 57.68 -21.47
N ASP A 141 -41.35 58.86 -21.74
CA ASP A 141 -42.37 59.26 -22.71
C ASP A 141 -43.75 58.56 -22.84
N GLY A 142 -44.79 59.40 -22.97
CA GLY A 142 -46.03 59.06 -23.69
C GLY A 142 -47.31 59.76 -23.20
N ASP A 143 -47.56 60.96 -23.73
CA ASP A 143 -48.85 61.54 -24.14
C ASP A 143 -50.07 61.62 -23.20
N ALA A 144 -50.58 62.86 -23.00
CA ALA A 144 -51.92 63.32 -23.42
C ALA A 144 -52.46 64.48 -22.54
N PHE A 145 -53.31 65.33 -23.15
CA PHE A 145 -54.07 66.48 -22.61
C PHE A 145 -53.25 67.76 -22.33
N GLY A 146 -53.51 68.94 -22.87
CA GLY A 146 -54.70 69.50 -23.53
C GLY A 146 -55.39 70.51 -22.62
N GLU A 147 -54.99 71.79 -22.66
CA GLU A 147 -55.75 73.03 -22.31
C GLU A 147 -54.75 74.21 -22.40
N LYS A 148 -54.86 75.15 -23.36
CA LYS A 148 -55.72 76.35 -23.44
C LYS A 148 -55.56 77.36 -22.28
N ASP A 149 -55.54 78.62 -22.71
CA ASP A 149 -55.80 79.89 -22.00
C ASP A 149 -54.59 80.74 -21.56
N ASP A 150 -54.28 81.72 -22.42
CA ASP A 150 -54.51 83.16 -22.26
C ASP A 150 -53.98 83.88 -21.00
N GLY A 151 -53.17 84.92 -21.23
CA GLY A 151 -52.78 85.94 -20.24
C GLY A 151 -51.54 86.73 -20.61
#